data_AF-A0A2V9XT86-F1
#
_entry.id   AF-A0A2V9XT86-F1
#
_cell.length_a   1.000
_cell.length_b   1.000
_cell.length_c   1.000
_cell.angle_alpha   90.00
_cell.angle_beta   90.00
_cell.angle_gamma   90.00
#
_symmetry.space_group_name_H-M   'P 1'
#
loop_
_entity.id
_entity.type
_entity.pdbx_description
1 polymer ?
#
loop_
_entity_poly.entity_id
_entity_poly.type
_entity_poly.pdbx_seq_one_letter_code
_entity_poly.pdbx_strand_id
1 'polypeptide(L)' 'MGRLLLIRHAQASFLDQNYDKLSEIGEAQALRLGQYWVRKKMVFQHVCTGPRVRQKDTARIVATVYRDGGVPFPEP' A
#
# COMPACT_ATOMS: atom_id res chain seq x y z
N MET A 1 -16.77 -17.28 -6.09
CA MET A 1 -16.13 -16.40 -7.09
C MET A 1 -15.15 -15.47 -6.38
N GLY A 2 -13.88 -15.47 -6.76
CA GLY A 2 -12.83 -14.62 -6.14
C GLY A 2 -12.67 -13.29 -6.88
N ARG A 3 -12.07 -12.29 -6.21
CA ARG A 3 -11.65 -11.02 -6.84
C ARG A 3 -10.15 -10.84 -6.61
N LEU A 4 -9.41 -10.54 -7.67
CA LEU A 4 -8.00 -10.14 -7.59
C LEU A 4 -7.89 -8.66 -7.91
N LEU A 5 -7.31 -7.88 -6.99
CA LEU A 5 -7.02 -6.47 -7.20
C LEU A 5 -5.52 -6.31 -7.49
N LEU A 6 -5.20 -5.75 -8.66
CA LEU A 6 -3.83 -5.45 -9.05
C LEU A 6 -3.57 -3.97 -8.85
N ILE A 7 -2.65 -3.65 -7.94
CA ILE A 7 -2.33 -2.28 -7.57
C ILE A 7 -0.88 -2.00 -7.95
N ARG A 8 -0.68 -0.93 -8.73
CA ARG A 8 0.65 -0.39 -8.99
C ARG A 8 1.19 0.25 -7.71
N HIS A 9 2.47 0.08 -7.43
CA HIS A 9 3.12 0.79 -6.33
C HIS A 9 2.89 2.31 -6.46
N ALA A 10 2.85 3.01 -5.32
CA ALA A 10 2.75 4.46 -5.30
C ALA A 10 4.01 5.11 -5.90
N GLN A 11 3.95 6.41 -6.17
CA GLN A 11 5.02 7.12 -6.86
C GLN A 11 6.40 6.90 -6.21
N ALA A 12 7.39 6.53 -7.02
CA ALA A 12 8.77 6.39 -6.58
C ALA A 12 9.48 7.76 -6.53
N SER A 13 10.56 7.86 -5.75
CA SER A 13 11.42 9.04 -5.70
C SER A 13 12.29 9.17 -6.94
N PHE A 14 11.72 9.74 -7.99
CA PHE A 14 12.46 10.08 -9.21
C PHE A 14 13.55 11.13 -8.86
N LEU A 15 14.81 10.85 -9.24
CA LEU A 15 16.03 11.65 -8.99
C LEU A 15 16.67 11.57 -7.59
N ASP A 16 16.10 10.80 -6.67
CA ASP A 16 16.76 10.56 -5.38
C ASP A 16 17.88 9.51 -5.52
N GLN A 17 18.91 9.58 -4.66
CA GLN A 17 19.99 8.59 -4.64
C GLN A 17 19.46 7.17 -4.42
N ASN A 18 18.33 7.04 -3.70
CA ASN A 18 17.62 5.78 -3.58
C ASN A 18 16.31 5.81 -4.40
N TYR A 19 16.42 5.56 -5.70
CA TYR A 19 15.27 5.51 -6.61
C TYR A 19 14.20 4.47 -6.21
N ASP A 20 14.57 3.40 -5.48
CA ASP A 20 13.64 2.32 -5.16
C ASP A 20 12.70 2.63 -3.98
N LYS A 21 12.80 3.82 -3.35
CA LYS A 21 11.86 4.25 -2.30
C LYS A 21 10.68 5.04 -2.86
N LEU A 22 9.64 5.19 -2.05
CA LEU A 22 8.52 6.09 -2.37
C LEU A 22 8.94 7.55 -2.21
N SER A 23 8.40 8.43 -3.07
CA SER A 23 8.47 9.87 -2.83
C SER A 23 7.49 10.27 -1.73
N GLU A 24 7.62 11.48 -1.20
CA GLU A 24 6.63 12.03 -0.25
C GLU A 24 5.20 11.99 -0.85
N ILE A 25 5.07 12.27 -2.15
CA ILE A 25 3.81 12.12 -2.88
C ILE A 25 3.37 10.66 -2.92
N GLY A 26 4.30 9.71 -3.14
CA GLY A 26 4.02 8.27 -3.12
C GLY A 26 3.54 7.78 -1.75
N GLU A 27 4.13 8.26 -0.66
CA GLU A 27 3.67 7.95 0.69
C GLU A 27 2.26 8.49 0.93
N ALA A 28 1.99 9.74 0.55
CA ALA A 28 0.66 10.33 0.63
C ALA A 28 -0.39 9.57 -0.21
N GLN A 29 0.00 9.09 -1.40
CA GLN A 29 -0.85 8.25 -2.25
C GLN A 29 -1.21 6.92 -1.55
N ALA A 30 -0.22 6.23 -0.97
CA ALA A 30 -0.45 4.97 -0.26
C ALA A 30 -1.34 5.18 0.98
N LEU A 31 -1.13 6.26 1.74
CA LEU A 31 -2.01 6.65 2.85
C LEU A 31 -3.45 6.87 2.37
N ARG A 32 -3.64 7.65 1.30
CA ARG A 32 -4.97 7.97 0.75
C ARG A 32 -5.69 6.71 0.29
N LEU A 33 -4.96 5.77 -0.33
CA LEU A 33 -5.49 4.47 -0.76
C LEU A 33 -6.00 3.66 0.43
N GLY A 34 -5.17 3.48 1.46
CA GLY A 34 -5.56 2.75 2.67
C GLY A 34 -6.80 3.36 3.32
N GLN A 35 -6.83 4.68 3.47
CA GLN A 35 -7.98 5.38 4.05
C GLN A 35 -9.25 5.20 3.22
N TYR A 36 -9.12 5.25 1.88
CA TYR A 36 -10.24 5.02 0.97
C TYR A 36 -10.81 3.61 1.14
N TRP A 37 -9.95 2.59 1.18
CA TRP A 37 -10.39 1.21 1.34
C TRP A 37 -11.01 0.92 2.70
N VAL A 38 -10.44 1.44 3.80
CA VAL A 38 -11.03 1.33 5.14
C VAL A 38 -12.43 1.98 5.16
N ARG A 39 -12.58 3.20 4.62
CA ARG A 39 -13.90 3.87 4.52
C ARG A 39 -14.90 3.08 3.67
N LYS A 40 -14.42 2.36 2.65
CA LYS A 40 -15.23 1.48 1.79
C LYS A 40 -15.42 0.08 2.38
N LYS A 41 -14.93 -0.18 3.59
CA LYS A 41 -14.99 -1.49 4.28
C LYS A 41 -14.45 -2.62 3.40
N MET A 42 -13.40 -2.34 2.63
CA MET A 42 -12.75 -3.35 1.81
C MET A 42 -11.86 -4.23 2.70
N VAL A 43 -12.07 -5.53 2.64
CA VAL A 43 -11.32 -6.52 3.41
C VAL A 43 -10.61 -7.48 2.46
N PHE A 44 -9.34 -7.76 2.76
CA PHE A 44 -8.49 -8.66 1.98
C PHE A 44 -8.22 -9.92 2.80
N GLN A 45 -8.32 -11.08 2.16
CA GLN A 45 -7.94 -12.37 2.77
C GLN A 45 -6.45 -12.66 2.58
N HIS A 46 -5.90 -12.21 1.45
CA HIS A 46 -4.49 -12.34 1.11
C HIS A 46 -4.00 -11.03 0.50
N VAL A 47 -2.76 -10.69 0.82
CA VAL A 47 -2.01 -9.59 0.23
C VAL A 47 -0.70 -10.19 -0.24
N CYS A 48 -0.20 -9.73 -1.39
CA CYS A 48 1.11 -10.11 -1.88
C CYS A 48 1.84 -8.85 -2.35
N THR A 49 3.15 -8.81 -2.21
CA THR A 49 3.98 -7.73 -2.78
C THR A 49 5.05 -8.28 -3.70
N GLY A 50 5.50 -7.46 -4.65
CA GLY A 50 6.73 -7.74 -5.38
C GLY A 50 7.98 -7.39 -4.54
N PRO A 51 9.18 -7.73 -5.01
CA PRO A 51 10.40 -7.68 -4.19
C PRO A 51 10.92 -6.26 -3.93
N ARG A 52 10.47 -5.24 -4.68
CA ARG A 52 11.03 -3.88 -4.66
C ARG A 52 10.59 -3.10 -3.43
N VAL A 53 11.45 -2.19 -2.96
CA VAL A 53 11.21 -1.41 -1.73
C VAL A 53 9.91 -0.60 -1.85
N ARG A 54 9.72 0.15 -2.94
CA ARG A 54 8.48 0.89 -3.22
C ARG A 54 7.20 0.05 -3.21
N GLN A 55 7.27 -1.23 -3.60
CA GLN A 55 6.11 -2.14 -3.57
C GLN A 55 5.77 -2.52 -2.13
N LYS A 56 6.80 -2.93 -1.36
CA LYS A 56 6.68 -3.27 0.06
C LYS A 56 6.21 -2.07 0.88
N ASP A 57 6.77 -0.89 0.64
CA ASP A 57 6.40 0.34 1.35
C ASP A 57 4.97 0.78 1.04
N THR A 58 4.52 0.64 -0.21
CA THR A 58 3.11 0.92 -0.54
C THR A 58 2.18 0.03 0.29
N ALA A 59 2.45 -1.28 0.35
CA ALA A 59 1.65 -2.22 1.14
C ALA A 59 1.76 -1.96 2.65
N ARG A 60 2.96 -1.68 3.16
CA ARG A 60 3.22 -1.37 4.57
C ARG A 60 2.45 -0.14 5.03
N ILE A 61 2.46 0.94 4.25
CA ILE A 61 1.72 2.17 4.58
C ILE A 61 0.22 1.89 4.61
N VAL A 62 -0.31 1.14 3.63
CA VAL A 62 -1.72 0.72 3.64
C VAL A 62 -2.04 -0.12 4.88
N ALA A 63 -1.18 -1.07 5.24
CA ALA A 63 -1.34 -1.93 6.41
C ALA A 63 -1.40 -1.11 7.72
N THR A 64 -0.58 -0.07 7.85
CA THR A 64 -0.65 0.87 8.98
C THR A 64 -2.01 1.54 9.08
N VAL A 65 -2.55 2.05 7.96
CA VAL A 65 -3.88 2.68 7.96
C VAL A 65 -4.99 1.71 8.38
N TYR A 66 -4.89 0.45 7.94
CA TYR A 66 -5.82 -0.60 8.36
C TYR A 66 -5.73 -0.87 9.86
N ARG A 67 -4.51 -1.01 10.40
CA ARG A 67 -4.24 -1.22 11.82
C ARG A 67 -4.80 -0.07 12.66
N ASP A 68 -4.56 1.18 12.27
CA ASP A 68 -5.06 2.36 12.96
C ASP A 68 -6.59 2.44 12.92
N GLY A 69 -7.19 1.93 11.85
CA GLY A 69 -8.64 1.79 11.70
C GLY A 69 -9.25 0.57 12.42
N GLY A 70 -8.45 -0.24 13.12
CA GLY A 70 -8.89 -1.47 13.78
C GLY A 70 -9.35 -2.57 12.82
N VAL A 71 -8.96 -2.50 11.55
CA VAL A 71 -9.32 -3.48 10.51
C VAL A 71 -8.10 -4.36 10.21
N PRO A 72 -8.23 -5.69 10.16
CA PRO A 72 -7.11 -6.55 9.84
C PRO A 72 -6.67 -6.37 8.38
N PHE A 73 -5.36 -6.31 8.16
CA PHE A 73 -4.73 -6.37 6.86
C PHE A 73 -3.70 -7.52 6.87
N PRO A 74 -3.84 -8.54 6.02
CA PRO A 74 -2.90 -9.66 5.98
C PRO A 74 -1.47 -9.20 5.69
N GLU A 75 -0.49 -9.88 6.30
CA GLU A 75 0.92 -9.66 5.97
C GLU A 75 1.22 -10.15 4.53
N PRO A 76 1.99 -9.38 3.73
CA PRO A 76 2.27 -9.71 2.32
C PRO A 76 3.29 -10.81 2.04
#